data_AF-A0A955DF81-F1
#
_entry.id   AF-A0A955DF81-F1
#
_cell.length_a   1.000
_cell.length_b   1.000
_cell.length_c   1.000
_cell.angle_alpha   90.00
_cell.angle_beta   90.00
_cell.angle_gamma   90.00
#
_symmetry.space_group_name_H-M   'P 1'
#
loop_
_entity.id
_entity.type
_entity.pdbx_description
1 polymer ?
#
loop_
_entity_poly.entity_id
_entity_poly.type
_entity_poly.pdbx_seq_one_letter_code
_entity_poly.pdbx_strand_id
1 'polypeptide(L)'
;MSVHRGVRRQSLADAAWTVEAAGPSPDARATGGPWPALVPGCVHLDLIRAGVIEHPNHGRAELDALWIGETDWRYETTFALASAPEPGDLVEIVAHGLDTIARVTLNDVPIIDAANMHVVHRADVGPLLRPTDNRLTVRFVGPRRFVDACRDERGARPVNGDWGQFQYIRKAACNFGWDWGPQVPTVGIWRPFVLETWRGARLGFVQANVVRADARRASVDVVIGVRRAVDAPAAHVRVTLTAPDGRRFVGIATAEAITTIRLDVPAPERWWPRDLGAPTLHDLRVDLIVGDEIVDDATRRIGLRTATLDTTPDARGRRFTICVNDRPVFARGANWIPDSLFPTEMTPARYRERLEQARAAGMNMIRVWGGGFYEDDVFYDLCDELGLLVWQDFMFACATYPEEPPYPALVEAEVDAQVRRLASHPAIVLWCGGNENFVAYESWGWKDQLAPGQTWGRRYWLEWIPERVRALDPARPYWPDSPYSGTPSRHPNDPDHGDRHTWDARGTGYRAITPRFVSEFGHQAPPCLPTLVEALGAVPPDPDDAALVHRQRSWGGNASQYGDLGETFAAPWDFASWHFLAQLAQARAITIGVEWARANRP
;
A
#
# COMPACT_ATOMS: atom_id res chain seq x y z
N MET A 1 -1.24 -34.78 27.93
CA MET A 1 -0.60 -33.48 27.65
C MET A 1 -0.93 -33.16 26.20
N SER A 2 -1.99 -32.39 25.94
CA SER A 2 -2.35 -31.94 24.59
C SER A 2 -1.39 -30.82 24.22
N VAL A 3 -0.42 -31.16 23.36
CA VAL A 3 0.47 -30.18 22.74
C VAL A 3 -0.38 -29.48 21.70
N HIS A 4 -0.59 -28.17 21.82
CA HIS A 4 -1.25 -27.35 20.79
C HIS A 4 -0.66 -27.68 19.41
N ARG A 5 -1.44 -28.34 18.54
CA ARG A 5 -1.06 -28.68 17.16
C ARG A 5 -1.50 -27.59 16.18
N GLY A 6 -1.16 -26.33 16.52
CA GLY A 6 -1.37 -25.18 15.65
C GLY A 6 -0.57 -25.26 14.35
N VAL A 7 -0.82 -24.35 13.41
CA VAL A 7 0.06 -24.15 12.24
C VAL A 7 1.47 -23.83 12.74
N ARG A 8 2.42 -24.75 12.51
CA ARG A 8 3.83 -24.56 12.85
C ARG A 8 4.50 -23.77 11.74
N ARG A 9 5.28 -22.75 12.11
CA ARG A 9 5.97 -21.88 11.15
C ARG A 9 7.47 -21.94 11.39
N GLN A 10 8.21 -22.24 10.33
CA GLN A 10 9.66 -22.06 10.29
C GLN A 10 9.96 -20.84 9.43
N SER A 11 10.51 -19.79 10.04
CA SER A 11 11.03 -18.65 9.29
C SER A 11 12.22 -19.11 8.45
N LEU A 12 12.28 -18.67 7.19
CA LEU A 12 13.47 -18.82 6.36
C LEU A 12 14.33 -17.55 6.35
N ALA A 13 13.99 -16.53 7.15
CA ALA A 13 14.76 -15.29 7.27
C ALA A 13 16.17 -15.51 7.83
N ASP A 14 16.32 -16.41 8.79
CA ASP A 14 17.59 -16.68 9.48
C ASP A 14 18.54 -17.60 8.68
N ALA A 15 18.09 -18.09 7.52
CA ALA A 15 18.94 -18.88 6.64
C ALA A 15 20.01 -17.98 5.98
N ALA A 16 21.16 -18.57 5.63
CA ALA A 16 22.24 -17.85 4.97
C ALA A 16 21.89 -17.59 3.50
N TRP A 17 21.16 -16.50 3.24
CA TRP A 17 20.79 -16.08 1.89
C TRP A 17 21.97 -15.41 1.18
N THR A 18 22.07 -15.68 -0.11
CA THR A 18 22.93 -14.94 -1.03
C THR A 18 22.12 -14.39 -2.21
N VAL A 19 22.63 -13.34 -2.84
CA VAL A 19 22.09 -12.76 -4.07
C VAL A 19 23.19 -12.54 -5.10
N GLU A 20 22.91 -12.80 -6.37
CA GLU A 20 23.81 -12.54 -7.49
C GLU A 20 23.05 -12.26 -8.78
N ALA A 21 23.73 -11.72 -9.79
CA ALA A 21 23.15 -11.54 -11.12
C ALA A 21 22.86 -12.88 -11.81
N ALA A 22 21.67 -13.01 -12.38
CA ALA A 22 21.14 -14.22 -13.02
C ALA A 22 21.10 -14.09 -14.56
N GLY A 23 22.16 -13.54 -15.15
CA GLY A 23 22.30 -13.30 -16.58
C GLY A 23 23.21 -12.10 -16.89
N PRO A 24 23.25 -11.66 -18.16
CA PRO A 24 23.94 -10.43 -18.55
C PRO A 24 23.38 -9.22 -17.79
N SER A 25 24.29 -8.31 -17.42
CA SER A 25 23.97 -7.01 -16.82
C SER A 25 24.71 -5.92 -17.60
N PRO A 26 24.14 -4.71 -17.74
CA PRO A 26 24.82 -3.59 -18.38
C PRO A 26 26.00 -3.05 -17.54
N ASP A 27 26.12 -3.44 -16.27
CA ASP A 27 27.20 -3.00 -15.37
C ASP A 27 28.08 -4.17 -14.91
N ALA A 28 29.39 -4.01 -15.01
CA ALA A 28 30.36 -5.06 -14.66
C ALA A 28 30.32 -5.43 -13.16
N ARG A 29 29.93 -4.50 -12.28
CA ARG A 29 29.81 -4.74 -10.83
C ARG A 29 28.84 -5.87 -10.51
N ALA A 30 27.83 -6.11 -11.36
CA ALA A 30 26.87 -7.19 -11.23
C ALA A 30 27.50 -8.59 -11.16
N THR A 31 28.70 -8.76 -11.73
CA THR A 31 29.41 -10.05 -11.78
C THR A 31 30.31 -10.31 -10.56
N GLY A 32 30.39 -9.36 -9.61
CA GLY A 32 31.21 -9.46 -8.40
C GLY A 32 30.63 -10.29 -7.26
N GLY A 33 29.42 -10.84 -7.42
CA GLY A 33 28.75 -11.68 -6.42
C GLY A 33 29.22 -13.15 -6.41
N PRO A 34 28.57 -14.00 -5.60
CA PRO A 34 27.39 -13.73 -4.80
C PRO A 34 27.68 -12.89 -3.54
N TRP A 35 26.69 -12.08 -3.13
CA TRP A 35 26.73 -11.26 -1.92
C TRP A 35 25.78 -11.79 -0.85
N PRO A 36 26.07 -11.62 0.45
CA PRO A 36 25.12 -11.91 1.52
C PRO A 36 23.84 -11.09 1.38
N ALA A 37 22.69 -11.75 1.50
CA ALA A 37 21.38 -11.15 1.37
C ALA A 37 20.59 -11.24 2.69
N LEU A 38 19.67 -10.30 2.90
CA LEU A 38 18.71 -10.36 4.01
C LEU A 38 17.29 -10.57 3.47
N VAL A 39 16.52 -11.38 4.17
CA VAL A 39 15.10 -11.65 3.88
C VAL A 39 14.31 -11.45 5.17
N PRO A 40 13.30 -10.55 5.21
CA PRO A 40 12.85 -9.69 4.13
C PRO A 40 13.87 -8.62 3.73
N GLY A 41 13.94 -8.29 2.44
CA GLY A 41 14.91 -7.33 1.91
C GLY A 41 14.77 -7.10 0.41
N CYS A 42 15.73 -6.36 -0.14
CA CYS A 42 15.83 -6.09 -1.57
C CYS A 42 17.29 -5.96 -2.01
N VAL A 43 17.51 -6.15 -3.32
CA VAL A 43 18.86 -6.23 -3.87
C VAL A 43 19.65 -4.93 -3.68
N HIS A 44 19.00 -3.76 -3.71
CA HIS A 44 19.68 -2.49 -3.46
C HIS A 44 20.30 -2.47 -2.06
N LEU A 45 19.52 -2.85 -1.04
CA LEU A 45 20.02 -2.90 0.34
C LEU A 45 21.10 -3.97 0.52
N ASP A 46 21.00 -5.11 -0.18
CA ASP A 46 22.03 -6.15 -0.16
C ASP A 46 23.36 -5.62 -0.72
N LEU A 47 23.33 -4.94 -1.87
CA LEU A 47 24.49 -4.36 -2.52
C LEU A 47 25.09 -3.18 -1.73
N ILE A 48 24.25 -2.36 -1.08
CA ILE A 48 24.71 -1.29 -0.17
C ILE A 48 25.50 -1.91 0.99
N ARG A 49 24.96 -2.95 1.65
CA ARG A 49 25.66 -3.63 2.75
C ARG A 49 26.95 -4.30 2.31
N ALA A 50 27.00 -4.78 1.06
CA ALA A 50 28.21 -5.33 0.45
C ALA A 50 29.22 -4.26 -0.03
N GLY A 51 28.88 -2.97 0.03
CA GLY A 51 29.74 -1.88 -0.42
C GLY A 51 29.91 -1.78 -1.94
N VAL A 52 28.98 -2.36 -2.71
CA VAL A 52 29.02 -2.37 -4.19
C VAL A 52 28.46 -1.08 -4.79
N ILE A 53 27.45 -0.50 -4.12
CA ILE A 53 26.82 0.76 -4.49
C ILE A 53 26.71 1.65 -3.24
N GLU A 54 26.65 2.95 -3.47
CA GLU A 54 26.26 3.92 -2.45
C GLU A 54 24.72 3.96 -2.29
N HIS A 55 24.22 4.40 -1.14
CA HIS A 55 22.79 4.58 -0.94
C HIS A 55 22.23 5.60 -1.94
N PRO A 56 21.13 5.31 -2.67
CA PRO A 56 20.53 6.24 -3.65
C PRO A 56 20.04 7.59 -3.10
N ASN A 57 20.10 7.79 -1.78
CA ASN A 57 19.74 9.05 -1.14
C ASN A 57 20.90 10.04 -1.11
N HIS A 58 22.12 9.60 -1.40
CA HIS A 58 23.31 10.44 -1.36
C HIS A 58 23.66 10.98 -2.73
N GLY A 59 23.84 12.30 -2.82
CA GLY A 59 24.19 13.05 -4.01
C GLY A 59 23.39 12.62 -5.23
N ARG A 60 24.10 12.02 -6.18
CA ARG A 60 23.58 11.48 -7.45
C ARG A 60 23.74 9.94 -7.55
N ALA A 61 23.97 9.25 -6.44
CA ALA A 61 24.24 7.82 -6.40
C ALA A 61 23.10 6.96 -7.00
N GLU A 62 21.89 7.50 -7.09
CA GLU A 62 20.78 6.90 -7.84
C GLU A 62 21.18 6.52 -9.28
N LEU A 63 21.89 7.41 -9.98
CA LEU A 63 22.28 7.18 -11.38
C LEU A 63 23.20 5.96 -11.52
N ASP A 64 24.06 5.74 -10.51
CA ASP A 64 25.01 4.63 -10.49
C ASP A 64 24.36 3.30 -10.08
N ALA A 65 23.07 3.32 -9.72
CA ALA A 65 22.29 2.15 -9.29
C ALA A 65 21.24 1.71 -10.34
N LEU A 66 21.01 2.47 -11.41
CA LEU A 66 19.93 2.20 -12.39
C LEU A 66 20.03 0.81 -13.04
N TRP A 67 21.25 0.33 -13.28
CA TRP A 67 21.55 -0.99 -13.87
C TRP A 67 20.93 -2.16 -13.11
N ILE A 68 20.65 -1.98 -11.81
CA ILE A 68 20.05 -3.01 -10.95
C ILE A 68 18.66 -3.40 -11.46
N GLY A 69 17.86 -2.42 -11.89
CA GLY A 69 16.53 -2.67 -12.47
C GLY A 69 16.56 -3.31 -13.85
N GLU A 70 17.71 -3.29 -14.52
CA GLU A 70 17.94 -3.93 -15.81
C GLU A 70 18.57 -5.32 -15.67
N THR A 71 18.87 -5.75 -14.44
CA THR A 71 19.56 -7.01 -14.17
C THR A 71 18.56 -8.04 -13.64
N ASP A 72 18.63 -9.27 -14.14
CA ASP A 72 17.93 -10.40 -13.52
C ASP A 72 18.72 -10.84 -12.28
N TRP A 73 18.04 -11.23 -11.21
CA TRP A 73 18.68 -11.54 -9.93
C TRP A 73 18.31 -12.93 -9.45
N ARG A 74 19.23 -13.62 -8.76
CA ARG A 74 18.99 -14.91 -8.11
C ARG A 74 19.30 -14.79 -6.63
N TYR A 75 18.28 -14.98 -5.80
CA TYR A 75 18.46 -15.28 -4.38
C TYR A 75 18.58 -16.79 -4.20
N GLU A 76 19.50 -17.24 -3.36
CA GLU A 76 19.66 -18.65 -3.02
C GLU A 76 19.91 -18.84 -1.53
N THR A 77 19.39 -19.92 -0.98
CA THR A 77 19.72 -20.39 0.36
C THR A 77 19.60 -21.91 0.46
N THR A 78 20.15 -22.46 1.53
CA THR A 78 19.91 -23.84 1.94
C THR A 78 19.39 -23.88 3.37
N PHE A 79 18.44 -24.78 3.64
CA PHE A 79 17.88 -24.92 4.99
C PHE A 79 17.66 -26.38 5.37
N ALA A 80 17.78 -26.64 6.67
CA ALA A 80 17.32 -27.87 7.30
C ALA A 80 15.91 -27.66 7.88
N LEU A 81 15.14 -28.74 7.99
CA LEU A 81 13.85 -28.68 8.66
C LEU A 81 14.05 -28.51 10.16
N ALA A 82 13.37 -27.53 10.77
CA ALA A 82 13.39 -27.35 12.22
C ALA A 82 12.78 -28.55 12.96
N SER A 83 11.83 -29.25 12.31
CA SER A 83 11.23 -30.49 12.79
C SER A 83 10.82 -31.35 11.59
N ALA A 84 11.01 -32.67 11.67
CA ALA A 84 10.51 -33.58 10.65
C ALA A 84 8.97 -33.53 10.59
N PRO A 85 8.37 -33.46 9.38
CA PRO A 85 6.92 -33.59 9.23
C PRO A 85 6.45 -34.96 9.72
N GLU A 86 5.33 -34.99 10.42
CA GLU A 86 4.69 -36.21 10.87
C GLU A 86 3.71 -36.75 9.81
N PRO A 87 3.36 -38.05 9.82
CA PRO A 87 2.31 -38.57 8.94
C PRO A 87 1.00 -37.78 9.04
N GLY A 88 0.50 -37.32 7.89
CA GLY A 88 -0.72 -36.51 7.78
C GLY A 88 -0.49 -34.99 7.85
N ASP A 89 0.74 -34.53 8.05
CA ASP A 89 1.09 -33.11 7.92
C ASP A 89 1.09 -32.69 6.44
N LEU A 90 0.58 -31.49 6.19
CA LEU A 90 0.71 -30.75 4.94
C LEU A 90 1.73 -29.65 5.16
N VAL A 91 2.66 -29.51 4.21
CA VAL A 91 3.77 -28.56 4.32
C VAL A 91 3.77 -27.64 3.11
N GLU A 92 3.63 -26.35 3.35
CA GLU A 92 3.59 -25.33 2.31
C GLU A 92 4.78 -24.37 2.44
N ILE A 93 5.40 -24.01 1.31
CA ILE A 93 6.19 -22.78 1.23
C ILE A 93 5.22 -21.61 1.08
N VAL A 94 5.43 -20.54 1.85
CA VAL A 94 4.62 -19.33 1.83
C VAL A 94 5.54 -18.12 1.67
N ALA A 95 5.45 -17.47 0.51
CA ALA A 95 6.11 -16.19 0.25
C ALA A 95 5.09 -15.07 0.43
N HIS A 96 5.23 -14.29 1.51
CA HIS A 96 4.28 -13.22 1.83
C HIS A 96 4.37 -12.01 0.89
N GLY A 97 5.44 -11.90 0.11
CA GLY A 97 5.61 -10.85 -0.87
C GLY A 97 6.91 -11.05 -1.65
N LEU A 98 6.77 -11.15 -2.97
CA LEU A 98 7.87 -11.22 -3.93
C LEU A 98 7.77 -10.00 -4.84
N ASP A 99 8.84 -9.23 -4.93
CA ASP A 99 8.92 -8.02 -5.73
C ASP A 99 9.85 -8.24 -6.95
N THR A 100 9.35 -8.48 -8.16
CA THR A 100 7.94 -8.79 -8.47
C THR A 100 7.83 -10.00 -9.38
N ILE A 101 8.43 -9.95 -10.57
CA ILE A 101 8.37 -11.09 -11.51
C ILE A 101 9.38 -12.13 -11.07
N ALA A 102 8.90 -13.20 -10.43
CA ALA A 102 9.77 -14.17 -9.77
C ALA A 102 9.38 -15.62 -10.04
N ARG A 103 10.38 -16.49 -10.11
CA ARG A 103 10.20 -17.95 -10.09
C ARG A 103 10.93 -18.53 -8.89
N VAL A 104 10.20 -19.30 -8.08
CA VAL A 104 10.74 -20.01 -6.92
C VAL A 104 10.94 -21.49 -7.29
N THR A 105 12.11 -22.03 -7.00
CA THR A 105 12.41 -23.46 -7.12
C THR A 105 12.87 -24.02 -5.77
N LEU A 106 12.39 -25.21 -5.43
CA LEU A 106 12.82 -25.99 -4.28
C LEU A 106 13.42 -27.30 -4.78
N ASN A 107 14.67 -27.60 -4.41
CA ASN A 107 15.38 -28.80 -4.85
C ASN A 107 15.28 -29.02 -6.38
N ASP A 108 15.46 -27.93 -7.13
CA ASP A 108 15.38 -27.86 -8.61
C ASP A 108 13.99 -28.04 -9.22
N VAL A 109 12.94 -28.14 -8.40
CA VAL A 109 11.55 -28.21 -8.85
C VAL A 109 10.91 -26.83 -8.75
N PRO A 110 10.35 -26.26 -9.84
CA PRO A 110 9.57 -25.03 -9.80
C PRO A 110 8.31 -25.20 -8.95
N ILE A 111 8.06 -24.26 -8.03
CA ILE A 111 6.92 -24.32 -7.10
C ILE A 111 6.03 -23.08 -7.14
N ILE A 112 6.56 -21.90 -7.48
CA ILE A 112 5.81 -20.64 -7.55
C ILE A 112 6.29 -19.84 -8.77
N ASP A 113 5.33 -19.34 -9.55
CA ASP A 113 5.51 -18.21 -10.47
C ASP A 113 4.75 -17.00 -9.91
N ALA A 114 5.44 -15.89 -9.70
CA ALA A 114 4.90 -14.67 -9.12
C ALA A 114 4.97 -13.52 -10.14
N ALA A 115 3.92 -12.72 -10.18
CA ALA A 115 3.79 -11.57 -11.08
C ALA A 115 3.10 -10.36 -10.43
N ASN A 116 2.98 -10.36 -9.09
CA ASN A 116 2.34 -9.29 -8.34
C ASN A 116 2.97 -9.13 -6.95
N MET A 117 3.46 -7.93 -6.66
CA MET A 117 4.13 -7.56 -5.42
C MET A 117 3.22 -7.66 -4.19
N HIS A 118 1.91 -7.52 -4.40
CA HIS A 118 0.91 -7.25 -3.38
C HIS A 118 0.11 -8.50 -2.95
N VAL A 119 0.53 -9.70 -3.37
CA VAL A 119 -0.17 -10.95 -3.03
C VAL A 119 0.74 -11.98 -2.38
N VAL A 120 0.16 -12.83 -1.55
CA VAL A 120 0.84 -13.97 -0.92
C VAL A 120 0.82 -15.15 -1.88
N HIS A 121 1.97 -15.80 -2.07
CA HIS A 121 2.10 -17.02 -2.85
C HIS A 121 2.31 -18.22 -1.94
N ARG A 122 1.67 -19.35 -2.28
CA ARG A 122 1.76 -20.62 -1.54
C ARG A 122 1.96 -21.79 -2.48
N ALA A 123 2.75 -22.78 -2.06
CA ALA A 123 2.89 -24.04 -2.77
C ALA A 123 3.04 -25.21 -1.78
N ASP A 124 2.34 -26.32 -2.01
CA ASP A 124 2.59 -27.58 -1.29
C ASP A 124 3.94 -28.14 -1.72
N VAL A 125 4.80 -28.38 -0.74
CA VAL A 125 6.18 -28.82 -0.94
C VAL A 125 6.51 -30.10 -0.18
N GLY A 126 5.56 -30.68 0.56
CA GLY A 126 5.80 -31.85 1.39
C GLY A 126 6.59 -32.97 0.70
N PRO A 127 6.20 -33.39 -0.53
CA PRO A 127 6.91 -34.44 -1.28
C PRO A 127 8.32 -34.07 -1.75
N LEU A 128 8.66 -32.79 -1.79
CA LEU A 128 9.93 -32.27 -2.31
C LEU A 128 10.98 -32.09 -1.20
N LEU A 129 10.56 -32.08 0.06
CA LEU A 129 11.42 -31.78 1.20
C LEU A 129 12.34 -32.93 1.56
N ARG A 130 13.55 -32.55 1.97
CA ARG A 130 14.58 -33.41 2.55
C ARG A 130 14.78 -33.02 4.02
N PRO A 131 15.31 -33.90 4.88
CA PRO A 131 15.60 -33.54 6.27
C PRO A 131 16.58 -32.36 6.40
N THR A 132 17.61 -32.36 5.55
CA THR A 132 18.65 -31.33 5.46
C THR A 132 18.87 -30.94 4.01
N ASP A 133 19.66 -29.89 3.78
CA ASP A 133 20.17 -29.51 2.45
C ASP A 133 19.05 -29.26 1.42
N ASN A 134 17.93 -28.69 1.87
CA ASN A 134 16.91 -28.18 0.96
C ASN A 134 17.42 -26.91 0.32
N ARG A 135 17.62 -26.93 -1.01
CA ARG A 135 18.02 -25.75 -1.76
C ARG A 135 16.78 -24.99 -2.21
N LEU A 136 16.71 -23.72 -1.85
CA LEU A 136 15.65 -22.81 -2.28
C LEU A 136 16.28 -21.70 -3.11
N THR A 137 15.74 -21.48 -4.30
CA THR A 137 16.19 -20.42 -5.21
C THR A 137 15.00 -19.57 -5.61
N VAL A 138 15.18 -18.25 -5.64
CA VAL A 138 14.21 -17.28 -6.15
C VAL A 138 14.87 -16.45 -7.24
N ARG A 139 14.45 -16.63 -8.48
CA ARG A 139 14.94 -15.85 -9.62
C ARG A 139 13.97 -14.74 -9.97
N PHE A 140 14.44 -13.51 -9.96
CA PHE A 140 13.72 -12.31 -10.37
C PHE A 140 14.13 -11.85 -11.77
N VAL A 141 13.16 -11.39 -12.56
CA VAL A 141 13.41 -10.65 -13.81
C VAL A 141 13.60 -9.17 -13.48
N GLY A 142 14.58 -8.53 -14.13
CA GLY A 142 14.81 -7.09 -13.99
C GLY A 142 13.55 -6.28 -14.34
N PRO A 143 13.00 -5.45 -13.44
CA PRO A 143 11.70 -4.81 -13.63
C PRO A 143 11.67 -3.85 -14.82
N ARG A 144 12.77 -3.14 -15.14
CA ARG A 144 12.85 -2.30 -16.35
C ARG A 144 12.76 -3.15 -17.62
N ARG A 145 13.59 -4.20 -17.70
CA ARG A 145 13.57 -5.14 -18.83
C ARG A 145 12.19 -5.76 -19.03
N PHE A 146 11.51 -6.12 -17.95
CA PHE A 146 10.17 -6.69 -18.03
C PHE A 146 9.16 -5.69 -18.61
N VAL A 147 9.09 -4.47 -18.07
CA VAL A 147 8.10 -3.49 -18.55
C VAL A 147 8.39 -3.02 -19.97
N ASP A 148 9.66 -2.90 -20.35
CA ASP A 148 10.05 -2.54 -21.72
C ASP A 148 9.64 -3.64 -22.71
N ALA A 149 9.85 -4.91 -22.36
CA ALA A 149 9.39 -6.04 -23.18
C ALA A 149 7.86 -6.06 -23.32
N CYS A 150 7.12 -5.79 -22.24
CA CYS A 150 5.66 -5.69 -22.29
C CYS A 150 5.18 -4.52 -23.15
N ARG A 151 5.84 -3.36 -23.07
CA ARG A 151 5.56 -2.19 -23.93
C ARG A 151 5.76 -2.57 -25.41
N ASP A 152 6.87 -3.20 -25.74
CA ASP A 152 7.21 -3.56 -27.12
C ASP A 152 6.22 -4.60 -27.69
N GLU A 153 5.75 -5.54 -26.86
CA GLU A 153 4.74 -6.55 -27.25
C GLU A 153 3.34 -5.94 -27.39
N ARG A 154 2.95 -5.02 -26.51
CA ARG A 154 1.54 -4.60 -26.31
C ARG A 154 1.23 -3.19 -26.81
N GLY A 155 2.25 -2.49 -27.29
CA GLY A 155 2.17 -1.09 -27.70
C GLY A 155 2.30 -0.14 -26.52
N ALA A 156 2.90 1.02 -26.79
CA ALA A 156 3.12 2.07 -25.81
C ALA A 156 1.82 2.61 -25.22
N ARG A 157 1.91 3.10 -23.98
CA ARG A 157 0.81 3.67 -23.22
C ARG A 157 1.30 4.91 -22.49
N PRO A 158 0.49 5.98 -22.43
CA PRO A 158 0.90 7.17 -21.70
C PRO A 158 1.02 6.89 -20.19
N VAL A 159 2.10 7.42 -19.64
CA VAL A 159 2.43 7.55 -18.22
C VAL A 159 2.89 8.99 -18.01
N ASN A 160 2.71 9.54 -16.81
CA ASN A 160 3.14 10.91 -16.54
C ASN A 160 4.67 11.03 -16.45
N GLY A 161 5.19 12.19 -16.83
CA GLY A 161 6.63 12.51 -16.78
C GLY A 161 7.54 11.53 -17.52
N ASP A 162 8.82 11.55 -17.15
CA ASP A 162 9.86 10.66 -17.68
C ASP A 162 10.03 9.39 -16.81
N TRP A 163 8.93 8.92 -16.21
CA TRP A 163 8.93 7.74 -15.33
C TRP A 163 9.00 6.44 -16.13
N GLY A 164 9.47 5.37 -15.50
CA GLY A 164 9.45 4.04 -16.12
C GLY A 164 8.01 3.55 -16.38
N GLN A 165 7.86 2.61 -17.32
CA GLN A 165 6.57 2.09 -17.80
C GLN A 165 5.89 1.13 -16.81
N PHE A 166 5.68 1.57 -15.56
CA PHE A 166 5.20 0.72 -14.47
C PHE A 166 3.78 0.17 -14.67
N GLN A 167 2.99 0.71 -15.60
CA GLN A 167 1.62 0.27 -15.87
C GLN A 167 1.51 -1.21 -16.29
N TYR A 168 2.61 -1.81 -16.77
CA TYR A 168 2.65 -3.22 -17.19
C TYR A 168 3.07 -4.18 -16.08
N ILE A 169 3.22 -3.73 -14.83
CA ILE A 169 3.64 -4.58 -13.71
C ILE A 169 2.88 -4.20 -12.44
N ARG A 170 2.43 -5.20 -11.67
CA ARG A 170 1.77 -4.96 -10.37
C ARG A 170 2.83 -4.82 -9.27
N LYS A 171 3.42 -3.63 -9.19
CA LYS A 171 4.51 -3.22 -8.30
C LYS A 171 4.29 -1.77 -7.87
N ALA A 172 4.89 -1.36 -6.74
CA ALA A 172 4.90 0.04 -6.32
C ALA A 172 5.40 0.97 -7.45
N ALA A 173 4.52 1.85 -7.94
CA ALA A 173 4.77 2.67 -9.12
C ALA A 173 5.93 3.64 -8.90
N CYS A 174 6.04 4.23 -7.70
CA CYS A 174 7.09 5.19 -7.35
C CYS A 174 8.51 4.61 -7.39
N ASN A 175 8.69 3.29 -7.43
CA ASN A 175 10.01 2.68 -7.69
C ASN A 175 10.56 3.02 -9.08
N PHE A 176 9.71 3.39 -10.03
CA PHE A 176 10.11 3.80 -11.38
C PHE A 176 10.35 5.31 -11.51
N GLY A 177 10.41 6.02 -10.38
CA GLY A 177 10.50 7.47 -10.31
C GLY A 177 9.15 8.11 -10.02
N TRP A 178 9.20 9.28 -9.39
CA TRP A 178 8.05 10.15 -9.22
C TRP A 178 8.49 11.62 -9.20
N ASP A 179 7.56 12.57 -9.24
CA ASP A 179 7.88 14.02 -9.18
C ASP A 179 8.40 14.51 -7.82
N TRP A 180 8.59 13.59 -6.87
CA TRP A 180 9.23 13.79 -5.56
C TRP A 180 10.28 12.72 -5.21
N GLY A 181 10.46 11.68 -6.03
CA GLY A 181 11.21 10.48 -5.65
C GLY A 181 12.18 9.97 -6.72
N PRO A 182 13.28 9.31 -6.32
CA PRO A 182 14.25 8.73 -7.24
C PRO A 182 13.72 7.48 -7.96
N GLN A 183 14.36 7.08 -9.04
CA GLN A 183 14.15 5.81 -9.72
C GLN A 183 14.97 4.70 -9.04
N VAL A 184 14.30 3.86 -8.26
CA VAL A 184 14.88 2.68 -7.58
C VAL A 184 14.09 1.41 -7.91
N PRO A 185 14.09 0.96 -9.19
CA PRO A 185 13.33 -0.21 -9.62
C PRO A 185 13.98 -1.50 -9.12
N THR A 186 13.84 -1.76 -7.82
CA THR A 186 14.41 -2.89 -7.12
C THR A 186 13.64 -4.19 -7.37
N VAL A 187 14.27 -5.30 -7.01
CA VAL A 187 13.62 -6.59 -6.77
C VAL A 187 13.96 -7.11 -5.37
N GLY A 188 13.21 -8.07 -4.87
CA GLY A 188 13.52 -8.71 -3.59
C GLY A 188 12.41 -9.57 -3.01
N ILE A 189 12.76 -10.32 -1.98
CA ILE A 189 11.82 -11.01 -1.11
C ILE A 189 11.44 -10.01 -0.01
N TRP A 190 10.50 -9.12 -0.32
CA TRP A 190 10.25 -7.90 0.48
C TRP A 190 9.38 -8.12 1.72
N ARG A 191 8.80 -9.31 1.88
CA ARG A 191 8.01 -9.75 3.06
C ARG A 191 8.46 -11.14 3.52
N PRO A 192 8.00 -11.62 4.70
CA PRO A 192 8.43 -12.91 5.23
C PRO A 192 8.32 -14.08 4.25
N PHE A 193 9.30 -14.96 4.28
CA PHE A 193 9.31 -16.22 3.54
C PHE A 193 9.40 -17.35 4.55
N VAL A 194 8.39 -18.21 4.59
CA VAL A 194 8.24 -19.21 5.66
C VAL A 194 7.86 -20.58 5.11
N LEU A 195 8.18 -21.62 5.88
CA LEU A 195 7.60 -22.94 5.74
C LEU A 195 6.48 -23.08 6.77
N GLU A 196 5.26 -23.37 6.32
CA GLU A 196 4.12 -23.64 7.21
C GLU A 196 3.80 -25.13 7.19
N THR A 197 3.67 -25.73 8.37
CA THR A 197 3.23 -27.12 8.55
C THR A 197 1.95 -27.17 9.35
N TRP A 198 0.93 -27.84 8.83
CA TRP A 198 -0.37 -27.94 9.47
C TRP A 198 -1.01 -29.30 9.21
N ARG A 199 -2.02 -29.67 10.00
CA ARG A 199 -2.71 -30.96 9.88
C ARG A 199 -4.21 -30.77 9.96
N GLY A 200 -4.94 -31.49 9.12
CA GLY A 200 -6.40 -31.56 9.17
C GLY A 200 -7.07 -30.30 8.64
N ALA A 201 -6.93 -29.17 9.33
CA ALA A 201 -7.51 -27.90 8.90
C ALA A 201 -6.66 -26.70 9.36
N ARG A 202 -6.75 -25.59 8.62
CA ARG A 202 -6.19 -24.29 9.01
C ARG A 202 -7.09 -23.14 8.58
N LEU A 203 -6.95 -22.00 9.24
CA LEU A 203 -7.54 -20.76 8.80
C LEU A 203 -6.82 -20.28 7.51
N GLY A 204 -7.61 -19.88 6.53
CA GLY A 204 -7.15 -19.23 5.31
C GLY A 204 -7.17 -17.70 5.47
N PHE A 205 -8.29 -17.16 5.92
CA PHE A 205 -8.45 -15.74 6.25
C PHE A 205 -9.55 -15.56 7.29
N VAL A 206 -9.49 -14.45 8.02
CA VAL A 206 -10.56 -13.98 8.93
C VAL A 206 -10.81 -12.52 8.61
N GLN A 207 -12.06 -12.21 8.24
CA GLN A 207 -12.50 -10.86 7.92
C GLN A 207 -13.73 -10.52 8.76
N ALA A 208 -13.72 -9.36 9.40
CA ALA A 208 -14.84 -8.87 10.19
C ALA A 208 -15.45 -7.61 9.55
N ASN A 209 -16.73 -7.70 9.18
CA ASN A 209 -17.49 -6.61 8.58
C ASN A 209 -18.57 -6.14 9.55
N VAL A 210 -18.49 -4.87 9.98
CA VAL A 210 -19.54 -4.26 10.79
C VAL A 210 -20.67 -3.80 9.86
N VAL A 211 -21.71 -4.64 9.73
CA VAL A 211 -22.84 -4.42 8.81
C VAL A 211 -23.74 -3.28 9.29
N ARG A 212 -23.88 -3.15 10.61
CA ARG A 212 -24.65 -2.09 11.25
C ARG A 212 -24.02 -1.77 12.60
N ALA A 213 -23.99 -0.51 12.99
CA ALA A 213 -23.69 -0.09 14.35
C ALA A 213 -24.43 1.21 14.70
N ASP A 214 -25.25 1.17 15.73
CA ASP A 214 -25.84 2.34 16.37
C ASP A 214 -25.68 2.25 17.90
N ALA A 215 -26.24 3.21 18.65
CA ALA A 215 -26.11 3.23 20.11
C ALA A 215 -26.82 2.05 20.82
N ARG A 216 -27.76 1.37 20.16
CA ARG A 216 -28.54 0.26 20.72
C ARG A 216 -27.98 -1.10 20.32
N ARG A 217 -27.47 -1.25 19.10
CA ARG A 217 -26.98 -2.53 18.59
C ARG A 217 -25.91 -2.36 17.52
N ALA A 218 -24.93 -3.25 17.52
CA ALA A 218 -24.07 -3.53 16.37
C ALA A 218 -24.25 -4.99 15.91
N SER A 219 -24.12 -5.21 14.61
CA SER A 219 -24.10 -6.54 14.00
C SER A 219 -22.82 -6.69 13.19
N VAL A 220 -22.06 -7.74 13.47
CA VAL A 220 -20.76 -8.01 12.87
C VAL A 220 -20.84 -9.35 12.14
N ASP A 221 -20.53 -9.34 10.84
CA ASP A 221 -20.36 -10.56 10.05
C ASP A 221 -18.89 -10.93 10.04
N VAL A 222 -18.57 -12.09 10.61
CA VAL A 222 -17.22 -12.65 10.62
C VAL A 222 -17.16 -13.73 9.55
N VAL A 223 -16.49 -13.41 8.44
CA VAL A 223 -16.29 -14.30 7.29
C VAL A 223 -14.94 -15.00 7.44
N ILE A 224 -14.97 -16.31 7.42
CA ILE A 224 -13.84 -17.17 7.76
C ILE A 224 -13.60 -18.12 6.59
N GLY A 225 -12.43 -18.00 5.96
CA GLY A 225 -11.96 -19.00 5.00
C GLY A 225 -11.26 -20.12 5.73
N VAL A 226 -11.62 -21.37 5.45
CA VAL A 226 -10.99 -22.56 6.05
C VAL A 226 -10.44 -23.46 4.96
N ARG A 227 -9.19 -23.91 5.13
CA ARG A 227 -8.58 -24.95 4.31
C ARG A 227 -8.60 -26.26 5.09
N ARG A 228 -9.05 -27.34 4.45
CA ARG A 228 -9.14 -28.68 5.04
C ARG A 228 -8.41 -29.68 4.15
N ALA A 229 -7.72 -30.64 4.78
CA ALA A 229 -7.23 -31.83 4.08
C ALA A 229 -8.43 -32.69 3.64
N VAL A 230 -8.28 -33.44 2.54
CA VAL A 230 -9.37 -34.20 1.89
C VAL A 230 -10.10 -35.12 2.86
N ASP A 231 -9.36 -35.82 3.74
CA ASP A 231 -9.90 -36.78 4.70
C ASP A 231 -9.93 -36.25 6.15
N ALA A 232 -9.84 -34.93 6.32
CA ALA A 232 -9.89 -34.33 7.65
C ALA A 232 -11.28 -34.55 8.28
N PRO A 233 -11.37 -34.78 9.60
CA PRO A 233 -12.64 -34.77 10.31
C PRO A 233 -13.39 -33.44 10.14
N ALA A 234 -14.68 -33.43 10.47
CA ALA A 234 -15.44 -32.19 10.53
C ALA A 234 -14.78 -31.20 11.50
N ALA A 235 -14.76 -29.93 11.09
CA ALA A 235 -14.23 -28.84 11.90
C ALA A 235 -15.35 -27.87 12.27
N HIS A 236 -15.17 -27.14 13.37
CA HIS A 236 -16.04 -26.06 13.81
C HIS A 236 -15.22 -24.78 13.95
N VAL A 237 -15.86 -23.65 13.70
CA VAL A 237 -15.29 -22.33 14.00
C VAL A 237 -16.05 -21.74 15.17
N ARG A 238 -15.31 -21.25 16.18
CA ARG A 238 -15.84 -20.48 17.30
C ARG A 238 -15.31 -19.06 17.20
N VAL A 239 -16.21 -18.10 17.13
CA VAL A 239 -15.90 -16.67 17.13
C VAL A 239 -16.26 -16.10 18.48
N THR A 240 -15.33 -15.43 19.12
CA THR A 240 -15.53 -14.70 20.38
C THR A 240 -15.15 -13.25 20.20
N LEU A 241 -16.11 -12.34 20.33
CA LEU A 241 -15.88 -10.91 20.41
C LEU A 241 -15.93 -10.47 21.87
N THR A 242 -14.86 -9.85 22.36
CA THR A 242 -14.74 -9.35 23.73
C THR A 242 -14.73 -7.83 23.72
N ALA A 243 -15.70 -7.22 24.39
CA ALA A 243 -15.78 -5.78 24.57
C ALA A 243 -14.79 -5.28 25.64
N PRO A 244 -14.42 -3.98 25.65
CA PRO A 244 -13.54 -3.41 26.65
C PRO A 244 -14.02 -3.61 28.09
N ASP A 245 -15.33 -3.60 28.31
CA ASP A 245 -15.97 -3.90 29.59
C ASP A 245 -15.95 -5.38 30.01
N GLY A 246 -15.38 -6.26 29.18
CA GLY A 246 -15.22 -7.69 29.42
C GLY A 246 -16.41 -8.55 28.97
N ARG A 247 -17.51 -7.96 28.48
CA ARG A 247 -18.62 -8.75 27.90
C ARG A 247 -18.15 -9.54 26.68
N ARG A 248 -18.64 -10.76 26.54
CA ARG A 248 -18.28 -11.68 25.45
C ARG A 248 -19.50 -12.07 24.63
N PHE A 249 -19.34 -12.03 23.31
CA PHE A 249 -20.34 -12.46 22.33
C PHE A 249 -19.75 -13.61 21.52
N VAL A 250 -20.43 -14.76 21.53
CA VAL A 250 -19.89 -16.00 20.97
C VAL A 250 -20.84 -16.55 19.91
N GLY A 251 -20.27 -16.95 18.78
CA GLY A 251 -20.95 -17.68 17.72
C GLY A 251 -20.15 -18.92 17.33
N ILE A 252 -20.84 -20.01 17.03
CA ILE A 252 -20.22 -21.28 16.64
C ILE A 252 -20.94 -21.80 15.39
N ALA A 253 -20.18 -22.27 14.42
CA ALA A 253 -20.72 -22.94 13.24
C ALA A 253 -19.82 -24.10 12.81
N THR A 254 -20.38 -25.05 12.07
CA THR A 254 -19.57 -26.01 11.32
C THR A 254 -18.77 -25.28 10.26
N ALA A 255 -17.49 -25.61 10.14
CA ALA A 255 -16.57 -24.99 9.22
C ALA A 255 -16.73 -25.57 7.80
N GLU A 256 -17.21 -24.74 6.89
CA GLU A 256 -17.14 -24.94 5.44
C GLU A 256 -15.92 -24.21 4.85
N ALA A 257 -15.72 -24.30 3.53
CA ALA A 257 -14.62 -23.60 2.86
C ALA A 257 -14.66 -22.08 3.11
N ILE A 258 -15.87 -21.51 3.14
CA ILE A 258 -16.14 -20.14 3.60
C ILE A 258 -17.33 -20.22 4.55
N THR A 259 -17.16 -19.75 5.78
CA THR A 259 -18.19 -19.73 6.82
C THR A 259 -18.42 -18.31 7.29
N THR A 260 -19.68 -17.89 7.42
CA THR A 260 -20.03 -16.57 7.98
C THR A 260 -20.78 -16.75 9.29
N ILE A 261 -20.25 -16.16 10.37
CA ILE A 261 -20.91 -16.11 11.68
C ILE A 261 -21.28 -14.65 11.97
N ARG A 262 -22.57 -14.41 12.24
CA ARG A 262 -23.06 -13.10 12.68
C ARG A 262 -23.05 -13.02 14.20
N LEU A 263 -22.43 -11.97 14.74
CA LEU A 263 -22.49 -11.60 16.15
C LEU A 263 -23.30 -10.33 16.34
N ASP A 264 -24.16 -10.32 17.35
CA ASP A 264 -24.95 -9.16 17.73
C ASP A 264 -24.53 -8.63 19.10
N VAL A 265 -24.18 -7.34 19.13
CA VAL A 265 -23.67 -6.64 20.30
C VAL A 265 -24.69 -5.60 20.76
N PRO A 266 -25.46 -5.84 21.84
CA PRO A 266 -26.36 -4.85 22.42
C PRO A 266 -25.57 -3.76 23.15
N ALA A 267 -26.02 -2.52 23.01
CA ALA A 267 -25.37 -1.32 23.56
C ALA A 267 -23.84 -1.34 23.33
N PRO A 268 -23.40 -1.30 22.06
CA PRO A 268 -21.98 -1.41 21.73
C PRO A 268 -21.22 -0.13 22.12
N GLU A 269 -20.02 -0.30 22.67
CA GLU A 269 -19.04 0.78 22.72
C GLU A 269 -18.49 0.98 21.30
N ARG A 270 -18.90 2.07 20.64
CA ARG A 270 -18.56 2.33 19.23
C ARG A 270 -17.16 2.94 19.09
N TRP A 271 -16.50 2.61 17.99
CA TRP A 271 -15.27 3.28 17.57
C TRP A 271 -15.59 4.65 16.99
N TRP A 272 -14.79 5.66 17.32
CA TRP A 272 -14.90 7.01 16.79
C TRP A 272 -13.54 7.53 16.32
N PRO A 273 -13.49 8.39 15.28
CA PRO A 273 -12.28 9.14 15.00
C PRO A 273 -11.96 10.05 16.18
N ARG A 274 -10.67 10.36 16.32
CA ARG A 274 -10.11 11.02 17.50
C ARG A 274 -10.71 12.37 17.88
N ASP A 275 -11.40 13.02 16.95
CA ASP A 275 -12.03 14.32 17.14
C ASP A 275 -13.53 14.24 17.44
N LEU A 276 -14.14 13.05 17.35
CA LEU A 276 -15.55 12.82 17.65
C LEU A 276 -15.77 11.91 18.87
N GLY A 277 -14.77 11.15 19.30
CA GLY A 277 -14.88 10.29 20.48
C GLY A 277 -13.65 9.40 20.69
N ALA A 278 -13.82 8.39 21.55
CA ALA A 278 -12.78 7.40 21.80
C ALA A 278 -12.69 6.38 20.63
N PRO A 279 -11.47 6.04 20.17
CA PRO A 279 -11.26 4.99 19.18
C PRO A 279 -11.36 3.59 19.82
N THR A 280 -12.53 3.24 20.35
CA THR A 280 -12.72 2.00 21.09
C THR A 280 -12.58 0.76 20.20
N LEU A 281 -11.73 -0.19 20.62
CA LEU A 281 -11.47 -1.45 19.94
C LEU A 281 -11.95 -2.64 20.78
N HIS A 282 -12.42 -3.69 20.10
CA HIS A 282 -12.89 -4.95 20.67
C HIS A 282 -11.98 -6.08 20.20
N ASP A 283 -11.73 -7.06 21.05
CA ASP A 283 -10.90 -8.22 20.72
C ASP A 283 -11.75 -9.31 20.07
N LEU A 284 -11.49 -9.60 18.80
CA LEU A 284 -12.10 -10.68 18.05
C LEU A 284 -11.14 -11.86 18.00
N ARG A 285 -11.53 -13.00 18.56
CA ARG A 285 -10.82 -14.28 18.47
C ARG A 285 -11.63 -15.27 17.65
N VAL A 286 -10.97 -15.97 16.73
CA VAL A 286 -11.53 -17.09 15.96
C VAL A 286 -10.71 -18.33 16.25
N ASP A 287 -11.34 -19.33 16.85
CA ASP A 287 -10.76 -20.66 17.06
C ASP A 287 -11.28 -21.63 16.01
N LEU A 288 -10.39 -22.32 15.30
CA LEU A 288 -10.71 -23.46 14.45
C LEU A 288 -10.53 -24.75 15.25
N ILE A 289 -11.59 -25.54 15.37
CA ILE A 289 -11.69 -26.66 16.29
C ILE A 289 -11.94 -27.94 15.49
N VAL A 290 -11.20 -29.00 15.78
CA VAL A 290 -11.41 -30.35 15.23
C VAL A 290 -11.55 -31.32 16.39
N GLY A 291 -12.71 -31.99 16.50
CA GLY A 291 -13.06 -32.71 17.73
C GLY A 291 -13.14 -31.73 18.91
N ASP A 292 -12.29 -31.92 19.92
CA ASP A 292 -12.21 -31.06 21.10
C ASP A 292 -10.93 -30.18 21.13
N GLU A 293 -10.09 -30.24 20.09
CA GLU A 293 -8.82 -29.51 20.04
C GLU A 293 -8.90 -28.27 19.14
N ILE A 294 -8.32 -27.15 19.59
CA ILE A 294 -8.09 -25.97 18.76
C ILE A 294 -6.85 -26.23 17.89
N VAL A 295 -7.07 -26.37 16.59
CA VAL A 295 -6.04 -26.69 15.59
C VAL A 295 -5.45 -25.46 14.90
N ASP A 296 -6.13 -24.32 14.98
CA ASP A 296 -5.62 -23.02 14.52
C ASP A 296 -6.42 -21.89 15.18
N ASP A 297 -5.85 -20.71 15.28
CA ASP A 297 -6.56 -19.53 15.76
C ASP A 297 -6.06 -18.22 15.14
N ALA A 298 -6.94 -17.22 15.16
CA ALA A 298 -6.61 -15.87 14.74
C ALA A 298 -7.23 -14.85 15.70
N THR A 299 -6.48 -13.79 15.97
CA THR A 299 -6.96 -12.64 16.75
C THR A 299 -6.91 -11.38 15.90
N ARG A 300 -7.90 -10.50 16.07
CA ARG A 300 -8.00 -9.17 15.45
C ARG A 300 -8.56 -8.18 16.46
N ARG A 301 -8.16 -6.92 16.35
CA ARG A 301 -8.87 -5.81 17.01
C ARG A 301 -9.84 -5.21 16.00
N ILE A 302 -11.09 -4.99 16.38
CA ILE A 302 -12.11 -4.40 15.50
C ILE A 302 -12.80 -3.23 16.19
N GLY A 303 -13.19 -2.22 15.41
CA GLY A 303 -13.98 -1.09 15.90
C GLY A 303 -15.41 -1.17 15.39
N LEU A 304 -16.38 -1.07 16.30
CA LEU A 304 -17.80 -1.11 15.95
C LEU A 304 -18.27 0.29 15.50
N ARG A 305 -18.38 0.52 14.19
CA ARG A 305 -18.83 1.80 13.62
C ARG A 305 -19.58 1.62 12.29
N THR A 306 -20.23 2.67 11.82
CA THR A 306 -20.61 2.82 10.40
C THR A 306 -19.72 3.86 9.72
N ALA A 307 -19.47 3.69 8.42
CA ALA A 307 -18.78 4.66 7.57
C ALA A 307 -19.53 4.80 6.24
N THR A 308 -19.92 6.02 5.88
CA THR A 308 -20.67 6.30 4.64
C THR A 308 -20.11 7.54 3.95
N LEU A 309 -20.38 7.67 2.65
CA LEU A 309 -20.04 8.85 1.86
C LEU A 309 -21.34 9.49 1.35
N ASP A 310 -21.67 10.67 1.87
CA ASP A 310 -22.81 11.45 1.40
C ASP A 310 -22.46 12.18 0.11
N THR A 311 -23.13 11.78 -0.97
CA THR A 311 -23.01 12.34 -2.33
C THR A 311 -24.32 12.97 -2.83
N THR A 312 -25.21 13.32 -1.90
CA THR A 312 -26.51 13.91 -2.23
C THR A 312 -26.38 15.29 -2.91
N PRO A 313 -27.29 15.63 -3.85
CA PRO A 313 -27.32 16.96 -4.44
C PRO A 313 -27.65 18.07 -3.44
N ASP A 314 -27.09 19.26 -3.65
CA ASP A 314 -27.48 20.49 -2.97
C ASP A 314 -27.32 21.72 -3.88
N ALA A 315 -27.43 22.93 -3.33
CA ALA A 315 -27.37 24.18 -4.08
C ALA A 315 -26.01 24.44 -4.76
N ARG A 316 -24.95 23.71 -4.39
CA ARG A 316 -23.58 23.86 -4.92
C ARG A 316 -23.14 22.64 -5.74
N GLY A 317 -24.07 21.82 -6.23
CA GLY A 317 -23.76 20.58 -6.96
C GLY A 317 -24.03 19.33 -6.12
N ARG A 318 -23.01 18.52 -5.82
CA ARG A 318 -23.15 17.31 -4.98
C ARG A 318 -22.17 17.28 -3.83
N ARG A 319 -22.63 16.86 -2.66
CA ARG A 319 -21.78 16.67 -1.49
C ARG A 319 -20.65 15.66 -1.77
N PHE A 320 -19.57 15.81 -1.02
CA PHE A 320 -18.58 14.76 -0.80
C PHE A 320 -18.26 14.81 0.68
N THR A 321 -19.06 14.12 1.49
CA THR A 321 -18.96 14.21 2.96
C THR A 321 -18.83 12.83 3.56
N ILE A 322 -17.68 12.55 4.16
CA ILE A 322 -17.45 11.31 4.90
C ILE A 322 -18.21 11.42 6.23
N CYS A 323 -18.99 10.40 6.53
CA CYS A 323 -19.79 10.29 7.74
C CYS A 323 -19.37 9.05 8.52
N VAL A 324 -19.09 9.21 9.82
CA VAL A 324 -18.82 8.10 10.74
C VAL A 324 -19.90 8.09 11.80
N ASN A 325 -20.56 6.94 12.01
CA ASN A 325 -21.67 6.83 12.97
C ASN A 325 -22.77 7.89 12.74
N ASP A 326 -23.11 8.11 11.46
CA ASP A 326 -24.07 9.12 10.98
C ASP A 326 -23.68 10.58 11.30
N ARG A 327 -22.41 10.82 11.66
CA ARG A 327 -21.88 12.17 11.94
C ARG A 327 -20.93 12.62 10.84
N PRO A 328 -21.19 13.77 10.18
CA PRO A 328 -20.27 14.36 9.22
C PRO A 328 -18.90 14.66 9.81
N VAL A 329 -17.85 14.15 9.19
CA VAL A 329 -16.45 14.43 9.52
C VAL A 329 -15.92 15.49 8.56
N PHE A 330 -15.35 16.56 9.09
CA PHE A 330 -14.50 17.43 8.27
C PHE A 330 -13.10 16.83 8.27
N ALA A 331 -12.70 16.25 7.15
CA ALA A 331 -11.38 15.63 7.01
C ALA A 331 -10.28 16.69 7.09
N ARG A 332 -9.25 16.39 7.88
CA ARG A 332 -8.04 17.19 8.08
C ARG A 332 -6.88 16.24 8.03
N GLY A 333 -6.01 16.37 7.05
CA GLY A 333 -5.07 15.31 6.75
C GLY A 333 -4.04 15.69 5.73
N ALA A 334 -3.33 14.65 5.31
CA ALA A 334 -2.35 14.69 4.23
C ALA A 334 -2.41 13.37 3.43
N ASN A 335 -1.80 13.41 2.26
CA ASN A 335 -1.53 12.21 1.46
C ASN A 335 -0.27 11.54 1.97
N TRP A 336 -0.37 10.24 2.24
CA TRP A 336 0.71 9.37 2.67
C TRP A 336 1.29 8.65 1.45
N ILE A 337 2.59 8.89 1.24
CA ILE A 337 3.44 8.15 0.31
C ILE A 337 4.38 7.23 1.12
N PRO A 338 5.05 6.26 0.50
CA PRO A 338 6.07 5.47 1.19
C PRO A 338 7.11 6.37 1.89
N ASP A 339 7.27 6.20 3.21
CA ASP A 339 8.19 7.02 4.03
C ASP A 339 9.67 6.60 3.85
N SER A 340 9.94 5.49 3.15
CA SER A 340 11.29 5.10 2.69
C SER A 340 11.30 4.63 1.23
N LEU A 341 12.48 4.73 0.59
CA LEU A 341 12.73 4.17 -0.75
C LEU A 341 12.55 2.65 -0.76
N PHE A 342 12.96 2.01 0.33
CA PHE A 342 12.89 0.56 0.50
C PHE A 342 11.91 0.24 1.64
N PRO A 343 10.76 -0.40 1.36
CA PRO A 343 9.72 -0.64 2.36
C PRO A 343 10.22 -1.41 3.60
N THR A 344 11.25 -2.25 3.43
CA THR A 344 11.83 -3.08 4.50
C THR A 344 12.61 -2.28 5.56
N GLU A 345 12.86 -0.99 5.33
CA GLU A 345 13.45 -0.09 6.33
C GLU A 345 12.41 0.53 7.27
N MET A 346 11.12 0.34 6.96
CA MET A 346 10.05 0.77 7.86
C MET A 346 9.97 -0.16 9.06
N THR A 347 9.92 0.43 10.25
CA THR A 347 9.77 -0.29 11.50
C THR A 347 8.45 0.09 12.18
N PRO A 348 7.88 -0.75 13.05
CA PRO A 348 6.73 -0.39 13.88
C PRO A 348 6.90 0.94 14.63
N ALA A 349 8.11 1.21 15.11
CA ALA A 349 8.43 2.46 15.80
C ALA A 349 8.37 3.67 14.86
N ARG A 350 8.91 3.55 13.64
CA ARG A 350 8.89 4.61 12.63
C ARG A 350 7.46 4.91 12.15
N TYR A 351 6.63 3.88 11.91
CA TYR A 351 5.20 4.09 11.63
C TYR A 351 4.50 4.84 12.77
N ARG A 352 4.72 4.41 14.02
CA ARG A 352 4.12 5.06 15.19
C ARG A 352 4.54 6.52 15.28
N GLU A 353 5.83 6.82 15.13
CA GLU A 353 6.35 8.18 15.17
C GLU A 353 5.64 9.08 14.13
N ARG A 354 5.57 8.62 12.86
CA ARG A 354 4.97 9.39 11.77
C ARG A 354 3.47 9.62 11.96
N LEU A 355 2.73 8.61 12.41
CA LEU A 355 1.30 8.73 12.67
C LEU A 355 0.99 9.57 13.92
N GLU A 356 1.84 9.51 14.96
CA GLU A 356 1.75 10.39 16.12
C GLU A 356 2.07 11.85 15.75
N GLN A 357 3.01 12.10 14.83
CA GLN A 357 3.27 13.43 14.26
C GLN A 357 2.03 13.96 13.52
N ALA A 358 1.40 13.15 12.67
CA ALA A 358 0.15 13.53 11.99
C ALA A 358 -0.97 13.87 12.99
N ARG A 359 -1.14 13.02 14.02
CA ARG A 359 -2.11 13.27 15.10
C ARG A 359 -1.80 14.56 15.86
N ALA A 360 -0.54 14.82 16.19
CA ALA A 360 -0.08 16.02 16.90
C ALA A 360 -0.29 17.30 16.06
N ALA A 361 -0.16 17.20 14.73
CA ALA A 361 -0.51 18.26 13.78
C ALA A 361 -2.03 18.52 13.66
N GLY A 362 -2.86 17.80 14.42
CA GLY A 362 -4.31 17.99 14.44
C GLY A 362 -5.06 17.27 13.33
N MET A 363 -4.40 16.38 12.58
CA MET A 363 -5.03 15.56 11.55
C MET A 363 -6.00 14.54 12.17
N ASN A 364 -6.99 14.14 11.37
CA ASN A 364 -7.94 13.06 11.68
C ASN A 364 -8.10 12.09 10.51
N MET A 365 -7.41 12.30 9.38
CA MET A 365 -7.46 11.45 8.20
C MET A 365 -6.10 11.39 7.50
N ILE A 366 -5.78 10.25 6.93
CA ILE A 366 -4.63 10.00 6.06
C ILE A 366 -5.14 9.34 4.78
N ARG A 367 -4.70 9.80 3.60
CA ARG A 367 -4.95 9.11 2.34
C ARG A 367 -3.71 8.30 1.95
N VAL A 368 -3.81 6.97 1.91
CA VAL A 368 -2.76 6.10 1.39
C VAL A 368 -2.83 6.16 -0.12
N TRP A 369 -1.87 6.86 -0.72
CA TRP A 369 -1.88 7.24 -2.14
C TRP A 369 -1.50 6.09 -3.08
N GLY A 370 -2.19 6.00 -4.23
CA GLY A 370 -2.21 4.84 -5.13
C GLY A 370 -0.94 4.50 -5.93
N GLY A 371 0.12 5.32 -5.94
CA GLY A 371 1.37 4.91 -6.61
C GLY A 371 2.43 4.36 -5.65
N GLY A 372 2.09 4.21 -4.37
CA GLY A 372 2.90 3.54 -3.37
C GLY A 372 2.64 2.03 -3.33
N PHE A 373 2.41 1.50 -2.13
CA PHE A 373 2.00 0.13 -1.89
C PHE A 373 0.99 0.08 -0.74
N TYR A 374 0.25 -1.02 -0.61
CA TYR A 374 -0.57 -1.25 0.58
C TYR A 374 0.34 -1.45 1.79
N GLU A 375 0.18 -0.59 2.78
CA GLU A 375 1.03 -0.58 3.97
C GLU A 375 0.99 -1.88 4.79
N ASP A 376 1.93 -2.01 5.72
CA ASP A 376 1.93 -3.11 6.69
C ASP A 376 0.76 -3.05 7.67
N ASP A 377 0.36 -4.20 8.22
CA ASP A 377 -0.76 -4.30 9.17
C ASP A 377 -0.58 -3.33 10.35
N VAL A 378 0.66 -3.13 10.80
CA VAL A 378 1.00 -2.21 11.89
C VAL A 378 0.60 -0.75 11.61
N PHE A 379 0.64 -0.30 10.35
CA PHE A 379 0.19 1.04 9.98
C PHE A 379 -1.31 1.21 10.26
N TYR A 380 -2.13 0.25 9.83
CA TYR A 380 -3.58 0.32 10.02
C TYR A 380 -3.97 0.09 11.48
N ASP A 381 -3.27 -0.82 12.18
CA ASP A 381 -3.42 -1.04 13.62
C ASP A 381 -3.17 0.24 14.43
N LEU A 382 -2.18 1.04 14.02
CA LEU A 382 -1.88 2.34 14.63
C LEU A 382 -2.94 3.39 14.27
N CYS A 383 -3.41 3.43 13.03
CA CYS A 383 -4.51 4.32 12.64
C CYS A 383 -5.80 4.02 13.43
N ASP A 384 -6.11 2.74 13.62
CA ASP A 384 -7.23 2.26 14.44
C ASP A 384 -7.11 2.73 15.89
N GLU A 385 -5.92 2.57 16.49
CA GLU A 385 -5.61 2.96 17.88
C GLU A 385 -5.61 4.49 18.07
N LEU A 386 -5.06 5.23 17.10
CA LEU A 386 -4.91 6.67 17.18
C LEU A 386 -6.18 7.43 16.76
N GLY A 387 -7.19 6.73 16.24
CA GLY A 387 -8.41 7.32 15.73
C GLY A 387 -8.20 8.15 14.46
N LEU A 388 -7.23 7.76 13.61
CA LEU A 388 -6.96 8.39 12.32
C LEU A 388 -7.72 7.62 11.23
N LEU A 389 -8.58 8.32 10.50
CA LEU A 389 -9.30 7.77 9.36
C LEU A 389 -8.33 7.49 8.20
N VAL A 390 -8.63 6.45 7.42
CA VAL A 390 -7.85 6.06 6.25
C VAL A 390 -8.76 6.10 5.02
N TRP A 391 -8.34 6.90 4.04
CA TRP A 391 -8.74 6.76 2.64
C TRP A 391 -7.72 5.84 1.98
N GLN A 392 -8.15 4.67 1.48
CA GLN A 392 -7.26 3.68 0.89
C GLN A 392 -7.43 3.65 -0.63
N ASP A 393 -6.43 4.14 -1.37
CA ASP A 393 -6.38 3.89 -2.82
C ASP A 393 -6.01 2.42 -3.08
N PHE A 394 -6.50 1.84 -4.17
CA PHE A 394 -5.84 0.70 -4.80
C PHE A 394 -4.57 1.20 -5.52
N MET A 395 -3.60 0.31 -5.72
CA MET A 395 -2.26 0.72 -6.20
C MET A 395 -2.24 0.99 -7.71
N PHE A 396 -2.93 2.06 -8.12
CA PHE A 396 -2.98 2.65 -9.44
C PHE A 396 -2.78 4.16 -9.32
N ALA A 397 -1.86 4.72 -10.10
CA ALA A 397 -1.67 6.16 -10.19
C ALA A 397 -1.17 6.57 -11.57
N CYS A 398 -1.59 7.74 -12.05
CA CYS A 398 -0.98 8.55 -13.12
C CYS A 398 -0.42 7.75 -14.32
N ALA A 399 -1.18 6.76 -14.78
CA ALA A 399 -0.88 6.01 -15.99
C ALA A 399 -2.16 5.44 -16.59
N THR A 400 -2.09 5.02 -17.86
CA THR A 400 -3.13 4.17 -18.45
C THR A 400 -2.74 2.71 -18.31
N TYR A 401 -3.69 1.86 -17.90
CA TYR A 401 -3.42 0.46 -17.57
C TYR A 401 -3.98 -0.50 -18.63
N PRO A 402 -3.26 -1.58 -18.97
CA PRO A 402 -3.76 -2.61 -19.88
C PRO A 402 -4.89 -3.41 -19.22
N GLU A 403 -5.95 -3.71 -19.97
CA GLU A 403 -7.08 -4.54 -19.48
C GLU A 403 -7.10 -5.93 -20.13
N GLU A 404 -6.10 -6.26 -20.94
CA GLU A 404 -5.95 -7.55 -21.61
C GLU A 404 -5.30 -8.60 -20.69
N PRO A 405 -5.50 -9.91 -20.90
CA PRO A 405 -4.77 -10.93 -20.16
C PRO A 405 -3.24 -10.72 -20.22
N PRO A 406 -2.51 -10.93 -19.10
CA PRO A 406 -2.99 -11.51 -17.84
C PRO A 406 -3.48 -10.49 -16.79
N TYR A 407 -3.46 -9.18 -17.08
CA TYR A 407 -3.63 -8.11 -16.09
C TYR A 407 -4.94 -8.18 -15.27
N PRO A 408 -6.10 -8.50 -15.86
CA PRO A 408 -7.34 -8.68 -15.10
C PRO A 408 -7.25 -9.64 -13.93
N ALA A 409 -6.62 -10.80 -14.14
CA ALA A 409 -6.48 -11.82 -13.11
C ALA A 409 -5.51 -11.36 -12.01
N LEU A 410 -4.47 -10.62 -12.38
CA LEU A 410 -3.52 -10.04 -11.41
C LEU A 410 -4.21 -9.00 -10.52
N VAL A 411 -5.03 -8.14 -11.12
CA VAL A 411 -5.79 -7.10 -10.40
C VAL A 411 -6.87 -7.71 -9.52
N GLU A 412 -7.62 -8.69 -10.01
CA GLU A 412 -8.65 -9.37 -9.21
C GLU A 412 -8.02 -10.04 -7.98
N ALA A 413 -6.93 -10.80 -8.15
CA ALA A 413 -6.25 -11.46 -7.05
C ALA A 413 -5.70 -10.47 -6.00
N GLU A 414 -5.20 -9.32 -6.45
CA GLU A 414 -4.72 -8.25 -5.58
C GLU A 414 -5.84 -7.62 -4.76
N VAL A 415 -6.92 -7.19 -5.42
CA VAL A 415 -8.08 -6.58 -4.77
C VAL A 415 -8.68 -7.54 -3.75
N ASP A 416 -8.82 -8.81 -4.13
CA ASP A 416 -9.31 -9.86 -3.25
C ASP A 416 -8.46 -10.09 -2.02
N ALA A 417 -7.14 -10.08 -2.17
CA ALA A 417 -6.22 -10.26 -1.07
C ALA A 417 -6.24 -9.06 -0.12
N GLN A 418 -6.18 -7.85 -0.68
CA GLN A 418 -6.04 -6.62 0.09
C GLN A 418 -7.33 -6.21 0.79
N VAL A 419 -8.49 -6.34 0.14
CA VAL A 419 -9.77 -6.05 0.81
C VAL A 419 -10.01 -7.04 1.96
N ARG A 420 -9.77 -8.34 1.76
CA ARG A 420 -9.91 -9.33 2.85
C ARG A 420 -8.96 -9.06 4.01
N ARG A 421 -7.72 -8.65 3.73
CA ARG A 421 -6.73 -8.29 4.76
C ARG A 421 -7.17 -7.07 5.55
N LEU A 422 -7.63 -6.03 4.86
CA LEU A 422 -7.74 -4.69 5.43
C LEU A 422 -9.15 -4.30 5.90
N ALA A 423 -10.22 -4.93 5.40
CA ALA A 423 -11.60 -4.57 5.72
C ALA A 423 -11.97 -4.70 7.22
N SER A 424 -11.14 -5.36 8.04
CA SER A 424 -11.39 -5.44 9.49
C SER A 424 -10.96 -4.17 10.24
N HIS A 425 -10.13 -3.30 9.64
CA HIS A 425 -9.64 -2.07 10.28
C HIS A 425 -10.71 -0.97 10.29
N PRO A 426 -11.23 -0.55 11.46
CA PRO A 426 -12.25 0.51 11.53
C PRO A 426 -11.80 1.84 10.91
N ALA A 427 -10.50 2.15 10.94
CA ALA A 427 -9.92 3.38 10.40
C ALA A 427 -10.19 3.56 8.91
N ILE A 428 -10.18 2.47 8.11
CA ILE A 428 -10.47 2.56 6.68
C ILE A 428 -11.92 2.97 6.50
N VAL A 429 -12.20 4.13 5.91
CA VAL A 429 -13.56 4.65 5.72
C VAL A 429 -13.93 4.86 4.26
N LEU A 430 -12.97 4.77 3.35
CA LEU A 430 -13.18 4.91 1.93
C LEU A 430 -12.17 4.06 1.18
N TRP A 431 -12.66 3.25 0.23
CA TRP A 431 -11.85 2.62 -0.80
C TRP A 431 -11.87 3.51 -2.04
N CYS A 432 -10.72 3.74 -2.67
CA CYS A 432 -10.63 4.51 -3.91
C CYS A 432 -9.89 3.71 -4.99
N GLY A 433 -10.38 3.74 -6.23
CA GLY A 433 -9.83 2.91 -7.30
C GLY A 433 -8.42 3.30 -7.75
N GLY A 434 -8.03 4.57 -7.66
CA GLY A 434 -6.72 5.04 -8.10
C GLY A 434 -6.51 6.55 -7.94
N ASN A 435 -5.37 7.01 -8.42
CA ASN A 435 -4.94 8.39 -8.39
C ASN A 435 -4.81 8.98 -9.80
N GLU A 436 -5.58 10.01 -10.07
CA GLU A 436 -5.51 10.89 -11.25
C GLU A 436 -5.61 10.17 -12.60
N ASN A 437 -6.11 8.93 -12.64
CA ASN A 437 -6.22 8.19 -13.87
C ASN A 437 -7.26 8.81 -14.81
N PHE A 438 -8.39 9.28 -14.27
CA PHE A 438 -9.43 9.94 -15.03
C PHE A 438 -9.05 11.36 -15.45
N VAL A 439 -8.49 12.16 -14.54
CA VAL A 439 -8.11 13.55 -14.87
C VAL A 439 -6.98 13.57 -15.90
N ALA A 440 -6.04 12.64 -15.82
CA ALA A 440 -4.97 12.56 -16.81
C ALA A 440 -5.48 12.09 -18.17
N TYR A 441 -6.39 11.11 -18.21
CA TYR A 441 -7.09 10.73 -19.43
C TYR A 441 -7.86 11.91 -20.05
N GLU A 442 -8.55 12.70 -19.24
CA GLU A 442 -9.35 13.84 -19.70
C GLU A 442 -8.51 15.04 -20.14
N SER A 443 -7.46 15.38 -19.39
CA SER A 443 -6.85 16.71 -19.41
C SER A 443 -5.37 16.74 -19.79
N TRP A 444 -4.67 15.60 -19.82
CA TRP A 444 -3.22 15.54 -20.11
C TRP A 444 -2.90 15.07 -21.53
N GLY A 445 -3.90 15.06 -22.42
CA GLY A 445 -3.75 14.65 -23.83
C GLY A 445 -3.59 13.15 -24.04
N TRP A 446 -3.82 12.32 -23.03
CA TRP A 446 -3.61 10.87 -23.10
C TRP A 446 -4.60 10.16 -24.02
N LYS A 447 -5.85 10.64 -24.10
CA LYS A 447 -6.84 10.16 -25.08
C LYS A 447 -6.29 10.10 -26.49
N ASP A 448 -5.56 11.12 -26.90
CA ASP A 448 -5.04 11.28 -28.25
C ASP A 448 -3.78 10.45 -28.50
N GLN A 449 -3.12 9.98 -27.43
CA GLN A 449 -1.92 9.13 -27.49
C GLN A 449 -2.25 7.64 -27.56
N LEU A 450 -3.45 7.24 -27.16
CA LEU A 450 -3.89 5.85 -27.18
C LEU A 450 -4.24 5.42 -28.61
N ALA A 451 -3.84 4.20 -28.97
CA ALA A 451 -4.25 3.62 -30.25
C ALA A 451 -5.78 3.39 -30.28
N PRO A 452 -6.42 3.41 -31.47
CA PRO A 452 -7.85 3.14 -31.58
C PRO A 452 -8.24 1.81 -30.91
N GLY A 453 -9.16 1.87 -29.95
CA GLY A 453 -9.63 0.69 -29.20
C GLY A 453 -8.69 0.19 -28.11
N GLN A 454 -7.54 0.85 -27.89
CA GLN A 454 -6.64 0.51 -26.80
C GLN A 454 -7.32 0.83 -25.46
N THR A 455 -7.37 -0.16 -24.57
CA THR A 455 -7.93 -0.03 -23.21
C THR A 455 -7.09 0.94 -22.37
N TRP A 456 -7.55 1.42 -21.22
CA TRP A 456 -6.74 2.32 -20.39
C TRP A 456 -6.92 2.16 -18.87
N GLY A 457 -7.65 1.14 -18.44
CA GLY A 457 -7.94 0.84 -17.04
C GLY A 457 -9.35 1.22 -16.60
N ARG A 458 -10.14 1.88 -17.48
CA ARG A 458 -11.51 2.33 -17.21
C ARG A 458 -12.37 1.27 -16.52
N ARG A 459 -12.26 0.01 -16.95
CA ARG A 459 -13.07 -1.09 -16.40
C ARG A 459 -12.67 -1.44 -14.97
N TYR A 460 -11.40 -1.24 -14.60
CA TYR A 460 -10.92 -1.49 -13.25
C TYR A 460 -11.67 -0.61 -12.26
N TRP A 461 -11.71 0.69 -12.53
CA TRP A 461 -12.26 1.69 -11.61
C TRP A 461 -13.79 1.72 -11.58
N LEU A 462 -14.46 1.46 -12.70
CA LEU A 462 -15.92 1.60 -12.80
C LEU A 462 -16.70 0.29 -12.68
N GLU A 463 -16.07 -0.86 -12.97
CA GLU A 463 -16.76 -2.15 -13.04
C GLU A 463 -16.15 -3.13 -12.02
N TRP A 464 -14.87 -3.48 -12.17
CA TRP A 464 -14.31 -4.66 -11.49
C TRP A 464 -13.99 -4.43 -10.02
N ILE A 465 -13.18 -3.42 -9.70
CA ILE A 465 -12.84 -3.09 -8.32
C ILE A 465 -14.11 -2.80 -7.49
N PRO A 466 -15.07 -1.96 -7.92
CA PRO A 466 -16.28 -1.71 -7.14
C PRO A 466 -17.14 -2.98 -6.95
N GLU A 467 -17.18 -3.88 -7.93
CA GLU A 467 -17.86 -5.16 -7.77
C GLU A 467 -17.21 -6.03 -6.68
N ARG A 468 -15.88 -6.15 -6.71
CA ARG A 468 -15.13 -6.91 -5.68
C ARG A 468 -15.26 -6.29 -4.30
N VAL A 469 -15.13 -4.96 -4.18
CA VAL A 469 -15.31 -4.25 -2.89
C VAL A 469 -16.72 -4.46 -2.36
N ARG A 470 -17.77 -4.37 -3.20
CA ARG A 470 -19.15 -4.63 -2.78
C ARG A 470 -19.35 -6.08 -2.29
N ALA A 471 -18.71 -7.04 -2.94
CA ALA A 471 -18.80 -8.45 -2.57
C ALA A 471 -18.08 -8.75 -1.24
N LEU A 472 -16.91 -8.13 -1.02
CA LEU A 472 -16.05 -8.45 0.11
C LEU A 472 -16.29 -7.52 1.32
N ASP A 473 -16.45 -6.22 1.11
CA ASP A 473 -16.63 -5.21 2.14
C ASP A 473 -17.81 -4.27 1.82
N PRO A 474 -19.05 -4.78 1.85
CA PRO A 474 -20.25 -4.01 1.50
C PRO A 474 -20.54 -2.84 2.46
N ALA A 475 -19.84 -2.78 3.61
CA ALA A 475 -20.07 -1.79 4.66
C ALA A 475 -19.28 -0.49 4.45
N ARG A 476 -18.40 -0.42 3.44
CA ARG A 476 -17.61 0.78 3.13
C ARG A 476 -17.95 1.35 1.76
N PRO A 477 -17.96 2.68 1.61
CA PRO A 477 -18.10 3.31 0.31
C PRO A 477 -16.86 3.04 -0.57
N TYR A 478 -17.09 3.09 -1.88
CA TYR A 478 -16.07 3.04 -2.91
C TYR A 478 -16.15 4.29 -3.79
N TRP A 479 -14.98 4.83 -4.16
CA TRP A 479 -14.82 5.97 -5.06
C TRP A 479 -13.97 5.58 -6.27
N PRO A 480 -14.40 5.83 -7.53
CA PRO A 480 -13.68 5.31 -8.69
C PRO A 480 -12.22 5.77 -8.85
N ASP A 481 -11.93 7.04 -8.60
CA ASP A 481 -10.61 7.64 -8.82
C ASP A 481 -10.53 8.95 -8.02
N SER A 482 -9.32 9.46 -7.74
CA SER A 482 -9.10 10.74 -7.06
C SER A 482 -8.27 11.65 -7.96
N PRO A 483 -8.79 12.76 -8.52
CA PRO A 483 -10.13 13.29 -8.30
C PRO A 483 -11.18 12.65 -9.23
N TYR A 484 -12.42 12.61 -8.76
CA TYR A 484 -13.57 12.21 -9.57
C TYR A 484 -14.82 13.01 -9.21
N SER A 485 -15.76 13.13 -10.15
CA SER A 485 -16.96 13.97 -9.96
C SER A 485 -18.27 13.20 -10.03
N GLY A 486 -18.24 11.91 -9.68
CA GLY A 486 -19.39 11.02 -9.54
C GLY A 486 -19.96 10.45 -10.85
N THR A 487 -19.49 10.89 -12.01
CA THR A 487 -19.86 10.37 -13.33
C THR A 487 -18.72 10.57 -14.33
N PRO A 488 -18.50 9.65 -15.29
CA PRO A 488 -17.45 9.82 -16.30
C PRO A 488 -17.77 10.91 -17.33
N SER A 489 -19.01 11.44 -17.35
CA SER A 489 -19.42 12.51 -18.27
C SER A 489 -19.12 13.92 -17.76
N ARG A 490 -18.59 14.04 -16.54
CA ARG A 490 -18.23 15.31 -15.90
C ARG A 490 -16.72 15.37 -15.78
N HIS A 491 -16.16 16.56 -15.94
CA HIS A 491 -14.73 16.77 -15.74
C HIS A 491 -14.34 16.26 -14.34
N PRO A 492 -13.33 15.38 -14.19
CA PRO A 492 -13.02 14.73 -12.91
C PRO A 492 -12.65 15.69 -11.77
N ASN A 493 -12.21 16.90 -12.12
CA ASN A 493 -11.79 17.94 -11.19
C ASN A 493 -12.85 19.06 -10.99
N ASP A 494 -14.13 18.81 -11.28
CA ASP A 494 -15.22 19.79 -11.13
C ASP A 494 -15.35 20.22 -9.65
N PRO A 495 -15.21 21.52 -9.30
CA PRO A 495 -15.19 21.96 -7.91
C PRO A 495 -16.54 21.75 -7.19
N ASP A 496 -17.64 21.63 -7.91
CA ASP A 496 -18.98 21.53 -7.35
C ASP A 496 -19.41 20.05 -7.14
N HIS A 497 -18.58 19.09 -7.54
CA HIS A 497 -18.91 17.66 -7.54
C HIS A 497 -17.72 16.78 -7.17
N GLY A 498 -17.86 16.04 -6.06
CA GLY A 498 -16.85 15.05 -5.66
C GLY A 498 -15.62 15.68 -5.00
N ASP A 499 -14.47 15.05 -5.16
CA ASP A 499 -13.20 15.55 -4.64
C ASP A 499 -12.38 16.25 -5.74
N ARG A 500 -11.40 17.06 -5.34
CA ARG A 500 -10.60 17.88 -6.25
C ARG A 500 -9.11 17.84 -5.89
N HIS A 501 -8.29 17.76 -6.93
CA HIS A 501 -6.85 18.00 -6.88
C HIS A 501 -6.57 19.43 -7.38
N THR A 502 -6.24 20.35 -6.47
CA THR A 502 -6.10 21.79 -6.75
C THR A 502 -4.65 22.16 -7.03
N TRP A 503 -4.13 21.68 -8.17
CA TRP A 503 -2.78 21.97 -8.66
C TRP A 503 -2.72 23.22 -9.55
N ASP A 504 -3.87 23.74 -9.97
CA ASP A 504 -4.03 24.95 -10.80
C ASP A 504 -4.09 26.26 -9.99
N ALA A 505 -3.90 26.19 -8.66
CA ALA A 505 -3.80 27.34 -7.78
C ALA A 505 -2.66 27.17 -6.77
N ARG A 506 -2.13 28.29 -6.27
CA ARG A 506 -1.04 28.35 -5.27
C ARG A 506 -1.23 29.56 -4.36
N GLY A 507 -0.73 29.49 -3.13
CA GLY A 507 -0.71 30.62 -2.20
C GLY A 507 -2.10 31.24 -1.98
N THR A 508 -2.22 32.56 -2.20
CA THR A 508 -3.52 33.26 -2.10
C THR A 508 -4.53 32.84 -3.17
N GLY A 509 -4.07 32.25 -4.27
CA GLY A 509 -4.92 31.73 -5.34
C GLY A 509 -5.87 30.62 -4.88
N TYR A 510 -5.55 29.89 -3.81
CA TYR A 510 -6.47 28.90 -3.23
C TYR A 510 -7.82 29.49 -2.82
N ARG A 511 -7.88 30.80 -2.53
CA ARG A 511 -9.13 31.49 -2.16
C ARG A 511 -10.10 31.67 -3.32
N ALA A 512 -9.66 31.47 -4.55
CA ALA A 512 -10.52 31.57 -5.73
C ALA A 512 -11.37 30.31 -5.96
N ILE A 513 -11.04 29.20 -5.29
CA ILE A 513 -11.65 27.90 -5.52
C ILE A 513 -12.20 27.37 -4.19
N THR A 514 -13.46 26.96 -4.18
CA THR A 514 -14.08 26.35 -3.00
C THR A 514 -14.67 25.01 -3.39
N PRO A 515 -13.87 23.94 -3.45
CA PRO A 515 -14.37 22.64 -3.86
C PRO A 515 -15.18 21.97 -2.74
N ARG A 516 -15.91 20.89 -3.08
CA ARG A 516 -16.66 20.09 -2.08
C ARG A 516 -15.74 19.36 -1.11
N PHE A 517 -14.61 18.88 -1.62
CA PHE A 517 -13.54 18.25 -0.85
C PHE A 517 -12.21 18.45 -1.59
N VAL A 518 -11.15 18.83 -0.87
CA VAL A 518 -9.78 18.90 -1.42
C VAL A 518 -9.05 17.63 -1.00
N SER A 519 -8.81 16.71 -1.94
CA SER A 519 -8.03 15.49 -1.73
C SER A 519 -6.55 15.73 -1.99
N GLU A 520 -6.20 16.65 -2.88
CA GLU A 520 -4.82 17.13 -3.06
C GLU A 520 -4.74 18.63 -3.32
N PHE A 521 -3.69 19.23 -2.76
CA PHE A 521 -3.13 20.53 -3.10
C PHE A 521 -1.77 20.62 -2.40
N GLY A 522 -0.86 21.44 -2.88
CA GLY A 522 0.46 21.51 -2.27
C GLY A 522 1.32 22.67 -2.77
N HIS A 523 2.39 22.90 -2.03
CA HIS A 523 3.46 23.83 -2.36
C HIS A 523 4.78 23.17 -1.95
N GLN A 524 5.79 23.22 -2.79
CA GLN A 524 7.07 22.54 -2.52
C GLN A 524 7.96 23.39 -1.61
N ALA A 525 8.84 22.74 -0.85
CA ALA A 525 9.98 23.37 -0.19
C ALA A 525 11.14 22.38 -0.06
N PRO A 526 12.39 22.86 0.03
CA PRO A 526 13.52 21.99 0.40
C PRO A 526 13.34 21.45 1.83
N PRO A 527 13.91 20.27 2.15
CA PRO A 527 13.86 19.72 3.51
C PRO A 527 14.68 20.59 4.49
N CYS A 528 14.62 20.30 5.79
CA CYS A 528 15.45 21.02 6.76
C CYS A 528 16.95 20.87 6.43
N LEU A 529 17.75 21.87 6.82
CA LEU A 529 19.16 21.94 6.44
C LEU A 529 19.97 20.69 6.81
N PRO A 530 19.80 20.05 7.99
CA PRO A 530 20.50 18.81 8.31
C PRO A 530 20.22 17.68 7.32
N THR A 531 18.95 17.45 6.96
CA THR A 531 18.57 16.44 5.95
C THR A 531 19.17 16.76 4.58
N LEU A 532 19.22 18.04 4.21
CA LEU A 532 19.82 18.45 2.95
C LEU A 532 21.34 18.19 2.92
N VAL A 533 22.04 18.56 3.99
CA VAL A 533 23.49 18.35 4.13
C VAL A 533 23.82 16.86 4.18
N GLU A 534 23.02 16.05 4.87
CA GLU A 534 23.15 14.59 4.86
C GLU A 534 23.04 14.03 3.45
N ALA A 535 22.03 14.47 2.69
CA ALA A 535 21.82 13.99 1.32
C ALA A 535 22.89 14.48 0.33
N LEU A 536 23.44 15.69 0.50
CA LEU A 536 24.36 16.29 -0.47
C LEU A 536 25.83 16.22 -0.06
N GLY A 537 26.13 15.86 1.19
CA GLY A 537 27.47 15.87 1.79
C GLY A 537 27.98 17.26 2.19
N ALA A 538 27.33 18.33 1.74
CA ALA A 538 27.68 19.71 2.06
C ALA A 538 26.45 20.64 1.92
N VAL A 539 26.58 21.87 2.42
CA VAL A 539 25.61 22.93 2.13
C VAL A 539 25.80 23.35 0.67
N PRO A 540 24.74 23.38 -0.16
CA PRO A 540 24.83 23.89 -1.53
C PRO A 540 25.28 25.35 -1.56
N PRO A 541 26.10 25.75 -2.54
CA PRO A 541 26.51 27.14 -2.70
C PRO A 541 25.34 28.06 -3.07
N ASP A 542 24.39 27.55 -3.86
CA ASP A 542 23.23 28.29 -4.35
C ASP A 542 22.09 27.31 -4.77
N PRO A 543 20.87 27.81 -5.05
CA PRO A 543 19.72 26.99 -5.40
C PRO A 543 19.83 26.22 -6.73
N ASP A 544 20.75 26.61 -7.61
CA ASP A 544 20.95 26.01 -8.94
C ASP A 544 22.11 25.00 -8.95
N ASP A 545 22.67 24.69 -7.77
CA ASP A 545 23.67 23.62 -7.61
C ASP A 545 23.19 22.31 -8.24
N ALA A 546 24.06 21.68 -9.03
CA ALA A 546 23.69 20.52 -9.83
C ALA A 546 23.22 19.31 -9.00
N ALA A 547 23.74 19.13 -7.78
CA ALA A 547 23.32 18.03 -6.91
C ALA A 547 21.95 18.33 -6.28
N LEU A 548 21.68 19.59 -5.93
CA LEU A 548 20.35 20.03 -5.50
C LEU A 548 19.32 19.93 -6.63
N VAL A 549 19.63 20.47 -7.81
CA VAL A 549 18.76 20.43 -9.00
C VAL A 549 18.48 18.99 -9.44
N HIS A 550 19.45 18.08 -9.34
CA HIS A 550 19.19 16.67 -9.62
C HIS A 550 18.12 16.08 -8.70
N ARG A 551 18.02 16.52 -7.45
CA ARG A 551 17.02 16.03 -6.47
C ARG A 551 15.68 16.78 -6.57
N GLN A 552 15.60 17.82 -7.39
CA GLN A 552 14.34 18.44 -7.78
C GLN A 552 13.69 17.59 -8.88
N ARG A 553 12.52 17.02 -8.58
CA ARG A 553 11.80 16.10 -9.46
C ARG A 553 10.50 16.67 -10.03
N SER A 554 10.06 17.83 -9.54
CA SER A 554 8.82 18.45 -9.98
C SER A 554 8.95 19.02 -11.38
N TRP A 555 7.85 18.98 -12.14
CA TRP A 555 7.78 19.59 -13.47
C TRP A 555 8.09 21.10 -13.42
N GLY A 556 8.96 21.55 -14.32
CA GLY A 556 9.48 22.92 -14.35
C GLY A 556 10.48 23.26 -13.24
N GLY A 557 10.81 22.31 -12.37
CA GLY A 557 11.86 22.41 -11.36
C GLY A 557 11.78 23.65 -10.46
N ASN A 558 12.94 24.16 -10.05
CA ASN A 558 13.03 25.30 -9.14
C ASN A 558 12.36 26.56 -9.70
N ALA A 559 12.41 26.79 -11.01
CA ALA A 559 11.77 27.96 -11.64
C ALA A 559 10.25 27.95 -11.44
N SER A 560 9.60 26.79 -11.63
CA SER A 560 8.15 26.63 -11.43
C SER A 560 7.73 26.71 -9.96
N GLN A 561 8.60 26.25 -9.06
CA GLN A 561 8.27 26.07 -7.64
C GLN A 561 8.66 27.25 -6.76
N TYR A 562 9.68 28.01 -7.15
CA TYR A 562 10.27 29.10 -6.37
C TYR A 562 10.42 30.41 -7.15
N GLY A 563 10.01 30.46 -8.42
CA GLY A 563 10.16 31.65 -9.28
C GLY A 563 9.36 32.87 -8.78
N ASP A 564 8.27 32.65 -8.07
CA ASP A 564 7.41 33.69 -7.48
C ASP A 564 7.91 34.21 -6.12
N LEU A 565 8.96 33.60 -5.55
CA LEU A 565 9.55 34.08 -4.30
C LEU A 565 9.96 35.55 -4.44
N GLY A 566 10.47 35.96 -5.61
CA GLY A 566 10.99 37.32 -5.85
C GLY A 566 9.90 38.38 -5.92
N GLU A 567 8.67 37.95 -6.17
CA GLU A 567 7.48 38.81 -6.13
C GLU A 567 6.96 38.97 -4.69
N THR A 568 7.22 37.98 -3.83
CA THR A 568 6.73 37.92 -2.44
C THR A 568 7.73 38.48 -1.44
N PHE A 569 9.03 38.30 -1.69
CA PHE A 569 10.13 38.68 -0.81
C PHE A 569 11.18 39.47 -1.61
N ALA A 570 11.87 40.42 -0.97
CA ALA A 570 12.86 41.25 -1.66
C ALA A 570 14.17 40.49 -1.89
N ALA A 571 14.61 40.38 -3.15
CA ALA A 571 15.90 39.83 -3.58
C ALA A 571 17.03 40.90 -3.50
N PRO A 572 18.33 40.52 -3.56
CA PRO A 572 18.90 39.17 -3.72
C PRO A 572 18.98 38.36 -2.41
N TRP A 573 19.04 37.03 -2.54
CA TRP A 573 19.22 36.09 -1.44
C TRP A 573 20.50 35.28 -1.62
N ASP A 574 21.17 34.99 -0.51
CA ASP A 574 22.07 33.85 -0.44
C ASP A 574 21.28 32.54 -0.30
N PHE A 575 21.98 31.40 -0.36
CA PHE A 575 21.35 30.09 -0.23
C PHE A 575 20.55 29.94 1.07
N ALA A 576 21.09 30.45 2.20
CA ALA A 576 20.44 30.34 3.50
C ALA A 576 19.10 31.10 3.52
N SER A 577 19.06 32.31 2.96
CA SER A 577 17.85 33.11 2.84
C SER A 577 16.86 32.45 1.89
N TRP A 578 17.31 31.95 0.72
CA TRP A 578 16.44 31.22 -0.20
C TRP A 578 15.83 29.98 0.47
N HIS A 579 16.63 29.17 1.16
CA HIS A 579 16.20 27.94 1.84
C HIS A 579 15.11 28.23 2.88
N PHE A 580 15.33 29.24 3.73
CA PHE A 580 14.34 29.67 4.71
C PHE A 580 13.06 30.21 4.04
N LEU A 581 13.19 31.07 3.03
CA LEU A 581 12.04 31.70 2.37
C LEU A 581 11.20 30.68 1.60
N ALA A 582 11.80 29.67 0.98
CA ALA A 582 11.09 28.57 0.33
C ALA A 582 10.23 27.77 1.34
N GLN A 583 10.77 27.45 2.51
CA GLN A 583 10.00 26.80 3.58
C GLN A 583 8.89 27.69 4.14
N LEU A 584 9.16 28.99 4.30
CA LEU A 584 8.16 29.96 4.75
C LEU A 584 7.02 30.13 3.72
N ALA A 585 7.35 30.15 2.44
CA ALA A 585 6.38 30.24 1.34
C ALA A 585 5.45 29.03 1.35
N GLN A 586 5.99 27.81 1.46
CA GLN A 586 5.19 26.60 1.64
C GLN A 586 4.28 26.70 2.86
N ALA A 587 4.83 27.03 4.04
CA ALA A 587 4.04 27.10 5.27
C ALA A 587 2.88 28.09 5.14
N ARG A 588 3.10 29.27 4.54
CA ARG A 588 2.06 30.27 4.28
C ARG A 588 1.02 29.78 3.27
N ALA A 589 1.46 29.19 2.16
CA ALA A 589 0.57 28.69 1.11
C ALA A 589 -0.37 27.58 1.64
N ILE A 590 0.20 26.60 2.36
CA ILE A 590 -0.57 25.52 2.98
C ILE A 590 -1.51 26.07 4.05
N THR A 591 -1.06 27.01 4.90
CA THR A 591 -1.92 27.65 5.90
C THR A 591 -3.13 28.31 5.24
N ILE A 592 -2.92 29.09 4.16
CA ILE A 592 -4.00 29.75 3.43
C ILE A 592 -5.00 28.72 2.89
N GLY A 593 -4.54 27.64 2.24
CA GLY A 593 -5.42 26.61 1.69
C GLY A 593 -6.22 25.87 2.76
N VAL A 594 -5.57 25.45 3.85
CA VAL A 594 -6.21 24.75 4.96
C VAL A 594 -7.24 25.65 5.67
N GLU A 595 -6.86 26.89 6.00
CA GLU A 595 -7.77 27.83 6.66
C GLU A 595 -8.96 28.19 5.76
N TRP A 596 -8.72 28.39 4.47
CA TRP A 596 -9.78 28.67 3.50
C TRP A 596 -10.78 27.52 3.40
N ALA A 597 -10.31 26.28 3.24
CA ALA A 597 -11.19 25.10 3.20
C ALA A 597 -12.00 24.95 4.48
N ARG A 598 -11.38 25.17 5.65
CA ARG A 598 -12.05 25.08 6.96
C ARG A 598 -13.09 26.19 7.17
N ALA A 599 -12.78 27.41 6.74
CA ALA A 599 -13.68 28.56 6.88
C ALA A 599 -14.92 28.46 5.98
N ASN A 600 -14.86 27.68 4.89
CA ASN A 600 -15.94 27.53 3.92
C ASN A 600 -16.75 26.22 4.05
N ARG A 601 -16.58 25.49 5.16
CA ARG A 601 -17.48 24.38 5.56
C ARG A 601 -18.93 24.89 5.64
N PRO A 602 -19.98 24.17 5.20
CA PRO A 602 -20.10 22.72 4.93
C PRO A 602 -19.50 22.21 3.62
#